data_AF-A0A941VSA5-F1
#
_entry.id   AF-A0A941VSA5-F1
#
_cell.length_a   1.000
_cell.length_b   1.000
_cell.length_c   1.000
_cell.angle_alpha   90.00
_cell.angle_beta   90.00
_cell.angle_gamma   90.00
#
_symmetry.space_group_name_H-M   'P 1'
#
loop_
_entity.id
_entity.type
_entity.pdbx_description
1 polymer ?
#
loop_
_entity_poly.entity_id
_entity_poly.type
_entity_poly.pdbx_seq_one_letter_code
_entity_poly.pdbx_strand_id
1 'polypeptide(L)'
;MKDARRAESAAYAVAYRLSPEKPGVSRHFGMEVVVCAKAGAPAAEGLKLDARMPAHGHGMNYAAKVRALGGGRFQAEGLMFHMPGRWEFVF
;
A
#
# COMPACT_ATOMS: atom_id res chain seq x y z
N MET A 1 5.55 -1.30 13.57
CA MET A 1 4.56 -0.22 13.38
C MET A 1 3.37 -0.48 14.29
N LYS A 2 3.02 0.48 15.17
CA LYS A 2 1.78 0.46 15.94
C LYS A 2 0.59 0.74 15.01
N ASP A 3 -0.56 0.08 15.19
CA ASP A 3 -1.80 0.32 14.43
C ASP A 3 -1.73 0.07 12.90
N ALA A 4 -0.76 -0.75 12.46
CA ALA A 4 -0.64 -1.11 11.05
C ALA A 4 -1.76 -2.07 10.61
N ARG A 5 -2.28 -1.83 9.40
CA ARG A 5 -3.17 -2.77 8.71
C ARG A 5 -2.34 -3.87 8.06
N ARG A 6 -2.94 -5.03 7.81
CA ARG A 6 -2.25 -6.21 7.26
C ARG A 6 -2.96 -6.78 6.04
N ALA A 7 -2.18 -7.33 5.13
CA ALA A 7 -2.61 -8.16 4.01
C ALA A 7 -1.63 -9.33 3.85
N GLU A 8 -2.08 -10.46 3.34
CA GLU A 8 -1.24 -11.65 3.21
C GLU A 8 -1.53 -12.41 1.91
N SER A 9 -0.50 -13.08 1.41
CA SER A 9 -0.58 -14.10 0.36
C SER A 9 0.07 -15.39 0.85
N ALA A 10 0.17 -16.41 -0.01
CA ALA A 10 0.91 -17.63 0.31
C ALA A 10 2.41 -17.35 0.57
N ALA A 11 2.99 -16.37 -0.12
CA ALA A 11 4.44 -16.10 -0.09
C ALA A 11 4.82 -14.91 0.80
N TYR A 12 3.92 -13.96 1.03
CA TYR A 12 4.26 -12.71 1.70
C TYR A 12 3.23 -12.30 2.76
N ALA A 13 3.71 -11.63 3.81
CA ALA A 13 2.88 -10.84 4.71
C ALA A 13 3.25 -9.36 4.56
N VAL A 14 2.23 -8.51 4.44
CA VAL A 14 2.38 -7.07 4.26
C VAL A 14 1.75 -6.37 5.45
N ALA A 15 2.49 -5.47 6.08
CA ALA A 15 1.96 -4.52 7.06
C ALA A 15 2.13 -3.10 6.53
N TYR A 16 1.10 -2.27 6.63
CA TYR A 16 1.14 -0.92 6.09
C TYR A 16 0.44 0.11 6.97
N ARG A 17 0.86 1.37 6.82
CA ARG A 17 0.25 2.54 7.47
C ARG A 17 0.17 3.70 6.50
N LEU A 18 -0.98 4.37 6.48
CA LEU A 18 -1.18 5.58 5.67
C LEU A 18 -0.57 6.80 6.38
N SER A 19 -0.07 7.75 5.60
CA SER A 19 0.45 9.03 6.07
C SER A 19 -0.18 10.18 5.26
N PRO A 20 -1.09 10.98 5.84
CA PRO A 20 -1.61 10.86 7.20
C PRO A 20 -2.47 9.59 7.39
N GLU A 21 -2.70 9.19 8.65
CA GLU A 21 -3.47 7.98 8.99
C GLU A 21 -4.90 7.97 8.41
N LYS A 22 -5.49 9.17 8.31
CA LYS A 22 -6.78 9.43 7.69
C LYS A 22 -6.59 10.40 6.51
N PRO A 23 -6.27 9.91 5.31
CA PRO A 23 -6.16 10.76 4.13
C PRO A 23 -7.47 11.48 3.83
N GLY A 24 -7.38 12.76 3.46
CA GLY A 24 -8.52 13.50 2.93
C GLY A 24 -8.85 13.04 1.51
N VAL A 25 -10.13 13.11 1.15
CA VAL A 25 -10.57 12.95 -0.25
C VAL A 25 -9.93 14.04 -1.11
N SER A 26 -9.50 13.68 -2.33
CA SER A 26 -8.82 14.54 -3.29
C SER A 26 -7.54 15.20 -2.74
N ARG A 27 -6.88 14.55 -1.78
CA ARG A 27 -5.57 14.95 -1.26
C ARG A 27 -4.57 13.81 -1.48
N HIS A 28 -3.36 14.19 -1.89
CA HIS A 28 -2.28 13.23 -1.97
C HIS A 28 -1.88 12.76 -0.56
N PHE A 29 -1.57 11.47 -0.44
CA PHE A 29 -1.07 10.85 0.76
C PHE A 29 0.03 9.83 0.43
N GLY A 30 0.78 9.45 1.46
CA GLY A 30 1.81 8.41 1.40
C GLY A 30 1.44 7.16 2.18
N MET A 31 2.26 6.13 2.05
CA MET A 31 2.11 4.88 2.78
C MET A 31 3.47 4.28 3.14
N GLU A 32 3.64 3.93 4.41
CA GLU A 32 4.76 3.11 4.89
C GLU A 32 4.36 1.63 4.75
N VAL A 33 5.25 0.81 4.20
CA VAL A 33 4.99 -0.62 3.98
C VAL A 33 6.16 -1.46 4.45
N VAL A 34 5.85 -2.58 5.09
CA VAL A 34 6.80 -3.64 5.42
C VAL A 34 6.29 -4.93 4.78
N VAL A 35 7.15 -5.58 4.00
CA VAL A 35 6.91 -6.87 3.37
C VAL A 35 7.84 -7.90 3.99
N CYS A 36 7.25 -8.95 4.55
CA CYS A 36 7.96 -10.10 5.10
C CYS A 36 7.73 -11.31 4.19
N ALA A 37 8.81 -11.94 3.74
CA ALA A 37 8.76 -13.23 3.08
C ALA A 37 8.36 -14.33 4.08
N LYS A 38 7.42 -15.20 3.69
CA LYS A 38 7.08 -16.41 4.44
C LYS A 38 8.13 -17.49 4.18
N ALA A 39 8.13 -18.56 5.00
CA ALA A 39 9.11 -19.63 4.89
C ALA A 39 9.17 -20.19 3.46
N GLY A 40 10.38 -20.26 2.89
CA GLY A 40 10.62 -20.73 1.52
C GLY A 40 10.40 -19.69 0.42
N ALA A 41 9.91 -18.48 0.73
CA ALA A 41 9.82 -17.39 -0.23
C ALA A 41 11.10 -16.53 -0.23
N PRO A 42 11.51 -15.98 -1.40
CA PRO A 42 12.63 -15.05 -1.46
C PRO A 42 12.29 -13.73 -0.77
N ALA A 43 13.32 -12.99 -0.36
CA ALA A 43 13.14 -11.64 0.16
C ALA A 43 12.50 -10.74 -0.91
N ALA A 44 11.62 -9.82 -0.50
CA ALA A 44 11.02 -8.86 -1.41
C ALA A 44 12.06 -7.81 -1.85
N GLU A 45 12.39 -7.81 -3.14
CA GLU A 45 13.34 -6.85 -3.74
C GLU A 45 12.65 -5.55 -4.21
N GLY A 46 11.33 -5.60 -4.39
CA GLY A 46 10.51 -4.48 -4.84
C GLY A 46 9.07 -4.59 -4.34
N LEU A 47 8.32 -3.50 -4.50
CA LEU A 47 6.90 -3.45 -4.19
C LEU A 47 6.16 -2.66 -5.26
N LYS A 48 5.12 -3.26 -5.83
CA LYS A 48 4.09 -2.53 -6.57
C LYS A 48 2.95 -2.21 -5.62
N LEU A 49 2.37 -1.04 -5.77
CA LEU A 49 1.24 -0.61 -4.95
C LEU A 49 0.21 0.09 -5.84
N ASP A 50 -1.03 -0.34 -5.70
CA ASP A 50 -2.20 0.28 -6.33
C ASP A 50 -3.39 0.26 -5.36
N ALA A 51 -4.51 0.86 -5.76
CA ALA A 51 -5.78 0.72 -5.07
C ALA A 51 -6.95 0.72 -6.06
N ARG A 52 -8.05 0.07 -5.67
CA ARG A 52 -9.31 0.03 -6.42
C ARG A 52 -10.48 0.45 -5.56
N MET A 53 -11.52 1.00 -6.20
CA MET A 53 -12.82 1.25 -5.59
C MET A 53 -13.86 0.32 -6.24
N PRO A 54 -14.12 -0.88 -5.65
CA PRO A 54 -15.03 -1.85 -6.26
C PRO A 54 -16.43 -1.30 -6.52
N ALA A 55 -16.94 -0.46 -5.63
CA ALA A 55 -18.28 0.13 -5.74
C ALA A 55 -18.45 1.06 -6.96
N HIS A 56 -17.35 1.53 -7.56
CA HIS A 56 -17.37 2.44 -8.70
C HIS A 56 -16.50 1.96 -9.87
N GLY A 57 -16.07 0.69 -9.84
CA GLY A 57 -15.41 0.03 -10.97
C GLY A 57 -14.11 0.66 -11.48
N HIS A 58 -13.42 1.49 -10.69
CA HIS A 58 -12.19 2.18 -11.13
C HIS A 58 -11.03 1.98 -10.14
N GLY A 59 -9.82 2.19 -10.66
CA GLY A 59 -8.56 2.15 -9.92
C GLY A 59 -8.05 3.54 -9.55
N MET A 60 -6.77 3.62 -9.17
CA MET A 60 -6.10 4.89 -8.96
C MET A 60 -5.84 5.62 -10.28
N ASN A 61 -6.17 6.92 -10.35
CA ASN A 61 -5.72 7.75 -11.48
C ASN A 61 -4.23 8.13 -11.37
N TYR A 62 -3.65 8.02 -10.17
CA TYR A 62 -2.24 8.33 -9.91
C TYR A 62 -1.50 7.06 -9.48
N ALA A 63 -0.46 6.71 -10.23
CA ALA A 63 0.43 5.63 -9.86
C ALA A 63 1.28 6.03 -8.65
N ALA A 64 1.33 5.16 -7.64
CA ALA A 64 2.19 5.37 -6.48
C ALA A 64 3.67 5.32 -6.90
N LYS A 65 4.46 6.27 -6.43
CA LYS A 65 5.93 6.21 -6.51
C LYS A 65 6.44 5.45 -5.30
N VAL A 66 7.03 4.28 -5.51
CA VAL A 66 7.51 3.41 -4.43
C VAL A 66 9.04 3.45 -4.37
N ARG A 67 9.58 3.74 -3.19
CA ARG A 67 11.01 3.71 -2.89
C ARG A 67 11.30 2.60 -1.88
N ALA A 68 12.25 1.73 -2.20
CA ALA A 68 12.78 0.75 -1.25
C ALA A 68 13.66 1.45 -0.20
N LEU A 69 13.48 1.09 1.07
CA LEU A 69 14.24 1.57 2.23
C LEU A 69 15.16 0.48 2.81
N GLY A 70 15.24 -0.68 2.14
CA GLY A 70 15.99 -1.86 2.58
C GLY A 70 15.27 -2.71 3.63
N GLY A 71 15.61 -4.00 3.68
CA GLY A 71 15.06 -4.95 4.66
C GLY A 71 13.54 -5.16 4.55
N GLY A 72 13.00 -5.20 3.32
CA GLY A 72 11.57 -5.34 3.07
C GLY A 72 10.73 -4.11 3.40
N ARG A 73 11.36 -2.96 3.68
CA ARG A 73 10.66 -1.70 3.96
C ARG A 73 10.54 -0.84 2.72
N PHE A 74 9.39 -0.21 2.53
CA PHE A 74 9.08 0.65 1.41
C PHE A 74 8.33 1.91 1.86
N GLN A 75 8.55 2.99 1.12
CA GLN A 75 7.75 4.21 1.21
C GLN A 75 7.10 4.47 -0.13
N ALA A 76 5.78 4.60 -0.12
CA ALA A 76 4.99 4.97 -1.29
C ALA A 76 4.45 6.38 -1.14
N GLU A 77 4.44 7.14 -2.23
CA GLU A 77 3.93 8.52 -2.28
C GLU A 77 3.09 8.74 -3.53
N GLY A 78 2.19 9.73 -3.49
CA GLY A 78 1.39 10.14 -4.64
C GLY A 78 0.06 9.39 -4.78
N LEU A 79 -0.37 8.62 -3.77
CA LEU A 79 -1.71 8.06 -3.75
C LEU A 79 -2.74 9.17 -3.48
N MET A 80 -3.92 9.09 -4.09
CA MET A 80 -5.06 9.97 -3.82
C MET A 80 -6.37 9.19 -3.93
N PHE A 81 -7.23 9.34 -2.93
CA PHE A 81 -8.62 8.89 -3.01
C PHE A 81 -9.46 9.94 -3.71
N HIS A 82 -9.89 9.67 -4.95
CA HIS A 82 -10.62 10.61 -5.79
C HIS A 82 -12.05 10.88 -5.32
N MET A 83 -12.66 9.88 -4.68
CA MET A 83 -14.02 9.94 -4.18
C MET A 83 -14.11 9.31 -2.80
N PRO A 84 -15.06 9.77 -1.96
CA PRO A 84 -15.35 9.10 -0.70
C PRO A 84 -15.86 7.69 -0.96
N GLY A 85 -15.54 6.76 -0.06
CA GLY A 85 -15.99 5.38 -0.15
C GLY A 85 -14.89 4.39 0.21
N ARG A 86 -15.19 3.11 -0.02
CA ARG A 86 -14.26 2.02 0.29
C ARG A 86 -13.27 1.82 -0.85
N TRP A 87 -12.01 2.09 -0.54
CA TRP A 87 -10.87 1.73 -1.37
C TRP A 87 -10.21 0.46 -0.83
N GLU A 88 -9.70 -0.36 -1.72
CA GLU A 88 -8.93 -1.57 -1.42
C GLU A 88 -7.53 -1.43 -2.01
N PHE A 89 -6.50 -1.64 -1.19
CA PHE A 89 -5.11 -1.66 -1.67
C PHE A 89 -4.78 -2.99 -2.32
N VAL A 90 -3.95 -2.94 -3.36
CA VAL A 90 -3.42 -4.09 -4.08
C VAL A 90 -1.89 -4.01 -4.05
N PHE A 91 -1.27 -5.13 -3.70
CA PHE A 91 0.17 -5.30 -3.51
C PHE A 91 0.68 -6.41 -4.42
#